data_AF-A0AAD6PRP8-F1
#
_entry.id   AF-A0AAD6PRP8-F1
#
_cell.length_a   1.000
_cell.length_b   1.000
_cell.length_c   1.000
_cell.angle_alpha   90.00
_cell.angle_beta   90.00
_cell.angle_gamma   90.00
#
_symmetry.space_group_name_H-M   'P 1'
#
loop_
_entity.id
_entity.type
_entity.pdbx_description
1 polymer ?
#
loop_
_entity_poly.entity_id
_entity_poly.type
_entity_poly.pdbx_seq_one_letter_code
_entity_poly.pdbx_strand_id
1 'polypeptide(L)'
;MKLEFTLSKRWSVSFVLKMNQRTLCHQAGRYVNPEENPFFPDNLPPSLVPNYNYSQVLHPGGASININKAIWDMYLNQLLPLFVVAGDDGDYASTAASDLSCLQALSRRIHYGKFVAEIKFRDAPHDYEPPIRAKDADELMKLLTDERVEKMVKKRVEKKAIVFGQDVSGSNNTDNKHYKVDPSVVARLYDEWVIPLTKRVEVEYLIRRLN
;
A
#
# COMPACT_ATOMS: atom_id res chain seq x y z
N MET A 1 19.66 -1.70 -14.75
CA MET A 1 20.06 -1.09 -13.47
C MET A 1 19.46 -1.94 -12.37
N LYS A 2 20.24 -2.83 -11.76
CA LYS A 2 19.79 -3.64 -10.62
C LYS A 2 20.10 -2.80 -9.39
N LEU A 3 19.08 -2.49 -8.58
CA LEU A 3 19.26 -1.77 -7.33
C LEU A 3 19.99 -2.70 -6.36
N GLU A 4 21.07 -2.21 -5.75
CA GLU A 4 21.83 -2.94 -4.75
C GLU A 4 21.56 -2.35 -3.35
N PHE A 5 21.20 -3.18 -2.37
CA PHE A 5 20.84 -2.71 -1.02
C PHE A 5 21.56 -3.46 0.09
N THR A 6 22.14 -2.70 1.04
CA THR A 6 22.70 -3.22 2.30
C THR A 6 21.87 -2.75 3.50
N LEU A 7 21.56 -3.69 4.42
CA LEU A 7 20.76 -3.48 5.63
C LEU A 7 21.24 -2.32 6.54
N SER A 8 22.51 -1.92 6.42
CA SER A 8 23.16 -0.86 7.20
C SER A 8 22.61 0.56 6.95
N LYS A 9 21.73 0.78 5.96
CA LYS A 9 21.38 2.14 5.49
C LYS A 9 19.90 2.52 5.61
N ARG A 10 19.11 1.81 6.43
CA ARG A 10 17.69 2.14 6.77
C ARG A 10 17.45 3.59 7.23
N TRP A 11 18.50 4.25 7.73
CA TRP A 11 18.44 5.65 8.13
C TRP A 11 18.18 6.60 6.94
N SER A 12 18.72 6.33 5.75
CA SER A 12 18.51 7.21 4.58
C SER A 12 17.05 7.23 4.15
N VAL A 13 16.42 6.06 4.07
CA VAL A 13 14.99 5.90 3.75
C VAL A 13 14.12 6.57 4.80
N SER A 14 14.35 6.27 6.08
CA SER A 14 13.62 6.89 7.21
C SER A 14 13.76 8.43 7.21
N PHE A 15 14.96 8.93 6.93
CA PHE A 15 15.23 10.36 6.84
C PHE A 15 14.50 11.01 5.66
N VAL A 16 14.62 10.44 4.46
CA VAL A 16 13.99 10.96 3.24
C VAL A 16 12.46 10.94 3.35
N LEU A 17 11.88 9.85 3.86
CA LEU A 17 10.43 9.77 4.10
C LEU A 17 9.97 10.80 5.13
N LYS A 18 10.67 10.91 6.27
CA LYS A 18 10.32 11.87 7.32
C LYS A 18 10.44 13.32 6.81
N MET A 19 11.49 13.64 6.06
CA MET A 19 11.68 14.97 5.48
C MET A 19 10.62 15.26 4.42
N ASN A 20 10.44 14.40 3.42
CA ASN A 20 9.44 14.58 2.35
C ASN A 20 8.03 14.72 2.90
N GLN A 21 7.69 13.91 3.91
CA GLN A 21 6.39 13.95 4.55
C GLN A 21 6.16 15.25 5.32
N ARG A 22 7.15 15.72 6.09
CA ARG A 22 7.03 16.93 6.92
C ARG A 22 7.06 18.20 6.07
N THR A 23 8.02 18.34 5.15
CA THR A 23 8.16 19.58 4.38
C THR A 23 7.16 19.61 3.24
N LEU A 24 7.32 18.75 2.24
CA LEU A 24 6.57 18.90 0.99
C LEU A 24 5.12 18.43 1.11
N CYS A 25 4.90 17.19 1.55
CA CYS A 25 3.57 16.58 1.47
C CYS A 25 2.55 17.24 2.39
N HIS A 26 2.90 17.43 3.67
CA HIS A 26 1.92 17.98 4.62
C HIS A 26 1.68 19.48 4.39
N GLN A 27 2.72 20.28 4.14
CA GLN A 27 2.54 21.71 3.87
C GLN A 27 1.73 21.97 2.60
N ALA A 28 1.81 21.07 1.62
CA ALA A 28 0.97 21.09 0.40
C ALA A 28 -0.42 20.46 0.59
N GLY A 29 -0.83 20.13 1.83
CA GLY A 29 -2.17 19.63 2.13
C GLY A 29 -2.44 18.18 1.73
N ARG A 30 -1.42 17.38 1.37
CA ARG A 30 -1.60 16.00 0.86
C ARG A 30 -2.41 15.12 1.79
N TYR A 31 -2.16 15.19 3.10
CA TYR A 31 -2.81 14.33 4.10
C TYR A 31 -4.19 14.83 4.54
N VAL A 32 -4.70 15.90 3.91
CA VAL A 32 -6.12 16.27 3.99
C VAL A 32 -6.95 15.34 3.08
N ASN A 33 -6.34 14.77 2.04
CA ASN A 33 -6.98 13.77 1.19
C ASN A 33 -7.24 12.47 1.99
N PRO A 34 -8.48 11.96 2.06
CA PRO A 34 -8.82 10.74 2.81
C PRO A 34 -8.14 9.46 2.28
N GLU A 35 -7.60 9.47 1.07
CA GLU A 35 -6.85 8.34 0.49
C GLU A 35 -5.37 8.32 0.95
N GLU A 36 -4.85 9.42 1.46
CA GLU A 36 -3.44 9.58 1.82
C GLU A 36 -3.21 9.36 3.31
N ASN A 37 -2.24 8.51 3.65
CA ASN A 37 -1.98 8.13 5.03
C ASN A 37 -0.50 8.41 5.38
N PRO A 38 -0.21 9.24 6.41
CA PRO A 38 1.15 9.58 6.82
C PRO A 38 1.89 8.38 7.42
N PHE A 39 3.18 8.16 7.10
CA PHE A 39 4.01 7.15 7.79
C PHE A 39 4.48 7.65 9.16
N PHE A 40 4.73 8.96 9.27
CA PHE A 40 5.09 9.65 10.52
C PHE A 40 4.01 10.68 10.91
N PRO A 41 2.87 10.27 11.48
CA PRO A 41 1.79 11.18 11.84
C PRO A 41 2.20 12.21 12.92
N ASP A 42 3.21 11.89 13.73
CA ASP A 42 3.64 12.75 14.84
C ASP A 42 4.41 13.99 14.37
N ASN A 43 3.97 15.16 14.84
CA ASN A 43 4.57 16.47 14.58
C ASN A 43 4.61 16.84 13.08
N LEU A 44 3.47 16.70 12.41
CA LEU A 44 3.29 17.29 11.08
C LEU A 44 3.15 18.82 11.23
N PRO A 45 3.89 19.63 10.45
CA PRO A 45 3.75 21.09 10.50
C PRO A 45 2.36 21.51 10.00
N PRO A 46 1.88 22.75 10.22
CA PRO A 46 0.61 23.17 9.65
C PRO A 46 0.63 23.19 8.11
N SER A 47 -0.51 22.93 7.48
CA SER A 47 -0.70 23.12 6.03
C SER A 47 -0.51 24.60 5.66
N LEU A 48 0.20 24.87 4.58
CA LEU A 48 0.40 26.22 4.03
C LEU A 48 -0.59 26.56 2.92
N VAL A 49 -1.34 25.57 2.45
CA VAL A 49 -2.37 25.72 1.42
C VAL A 49 -3.77 25.72 2.03
N PRO A 50 -4.76 26.39 1.40
CA PRO A 50 -6.14 26.29 1.81
C PRO A 50 -6.62 24.85 1.84
N ASN A 51 -7.46 24.52 2.84
CA ASN A 51 -8.03 23.18 2.93
C ASN A 51 -9.00 22.95 1.77
N TYR A 52 -8.82 21.84 1.07
CA TYR A 52 -9.80 21.34 0.12
C TYR A 52 -10.88 20.54 0.86
N ASN A 53 -12.15 20.87 0.63
CA ASN A 53 -13.28 20.19 1.25
C ASN A 53 -13.60 18.90 0.49
N TYR A 54 -12.89 17.82 0.82
CA TYR A 54 -13.23 16.48 0.32
C TYR A 54 -14.62 16.06 0.80
N SER A 55 -15.37 15.35 -0.05
CA SER A 55 -16.64 14.77 0.35
C SER A 55 -16.43 13.76 1.49
N GLN A 56 -17.24 13.87 2.54
CA GLN A 56 -17.19 12.94 3.67
C GLN A 56 -17.87 11.62 3.27
N VAL A 57 -17.14 10.79 2.54
CA VAL A 57 -17.61 9.45 2.13
C VAL A 57 -17.42 8.44 3.26
N LEU A 58 -16.32 8.52 4.00
CA LEU A 58 -15.96 7.57 5.05
C LEU A 58 -16.58 7.95 6.40
N HIS A 59 -16.91 6.94 7.20
CA HIS A 59 -17.35 7.11 8.57
C HIS A 59 -16.20 7.64 9.46
N PRO A 60 -16.43 8.66 10.31
CA PRO A 60 -15.38 9.23 11.14
C PRO A 60 -14.64 8.20 12.01
N GLY A 61 -15.37 7.23 12.58
CA GLY A 61 -14.79 6.19 13.43
C GLY A 61 -13.75 5.30 12.71
N GLY A 62 -13.90 5.09 11.39
CA GLY A 62 -12.97 4.29 10.59
C GLY A 62 -12.00 5.11 9.73
N ALA A 63 -12.24 6.41 9.54
CA ALA A 63 -11.44 7.25 8.65
C ALA A 63 -9.97 7.39 9.13
N SER A 64 -9.74 7.39 10.44
CA SER A 64 -8.43 7.59 11.07
C SER A 64 -7.51 6.37 11.08
N ILE A 65 -7.97 5.21 10.61
CA ILE A 65 -7.17 3.97 10.60
C ILE A 65 -5.91 4.15 9.78
N ASN A 66 -4.76 3.81 10.37
CA ASN A 66 -3.47 3.91 9.70
C ASN A 66 -2.56 2.74 10.12
N ILE A 67 -2.32 1.80 9.20
CA ILE A 67 -1.48 0.62 9.40
C ILE A 67 -0.09 0.76 8.76
N ASN A 68 0.35 1.99 8.47
CA ASN A 68 1.64 2.25 7.81
C ASN A 68 2.85 1.62 8.53
N LYS A 69 2.79 1.42 9.84
CA LYS A 69 3.83 0.68 10.56
C LYS A 69 3.99 -0.77 10.06
N ALA A 70 2.87 -1.46 9.78
CA ALA A 70 2.89 -2.81 9.23
C ALA A 70 3.35 -2.82 7.76
N ILE A 71 2.92 -1.83 6.97
CA ILE A 71 3.34 -1.68 5.57
C ILE A 71 4.83 -1.40 5.46
N TRP A 72 5.35 -0.54 6.35
CA TRP A 72 6.78 -0.23 6.46
C TRP A 72 7.60 -1.49 6.76
N ASP A 73 7.19 -2.24 7.78
CA ASP A 73 7.87 -3.46 8.20
C ASP A 73 7.87 -4.52 7.09
N MET A 74 6.70 -4.74 6.46
CA MET A 74 6.55 -5.63 5.31
C MET A 74 7.47 -5.21 4.16
N TYR A 75 7.44 -3.93 3.78
CA TYR A 75 8.23 -3.43 2.65
C TYR A 75 9.73 -3.67 2.86
N LEU A 76 10.29 -3.20 3.99
CA LEU A 76 11.73 -3.22 4.20
C LEU A 76 12.29 -4.59 4.59
N ASN A 77 11.53 -5.38 5.38
CA ASN A 77 12.06 -6.63 5.93
C ASN A 77 11.67 -7.86 5.13
N GLN A 78 10.56 -7.81 4.38
CA GLN A 78 10.02 -9.00 3.70
C GLN A 78 10.06 -8.84 2.19
N LEU A 79 9.56 -7.72 1.66
CA LEU A 79 9.40 -7.52 0.23
C LEU A 79 10.71 -7.11 -0.46
N LEU A 80 11.37 -6.07 0.03
CA LEU A 80 12.57 -5.50 -0.58
C LEU A 80 13.64 -6.59 -0.84
N PRO A 81 14.01 -7.45 0.14
CA PRO A 81 15.02 -8.50 -0.07
C PRO A 81 14.71 -9.51 -1.20
N LEU A 82 13.48 -9.58 -1.71
CA LEU A 82 13.09 -10.54 -2.74
C LEU A 82 13.46 -10.09 -4.17
N PHE A 83 13.71 -8.80 -4.39
CA PHE A 83 13.99 -8.29 -5.74
C PHE A 83 15.15 -7.31 -5.85
N VAL A 84 15.78 -6.90 -4.74
CA VAL A 84 17.08 -6.21 -4.79
C VAL A 84 18.23 -7.20 -4.68
N VAL A 85 19.32 -6.88 -5.36
CA VAL A 85 20.58 -7.62 -5.23
C VAL A 85 21.29 -7.13 -3.98
N ALA A 86 21.92 -8.03 -3.23
CA ALA A 86 22.76 -7.63 -2.10
C ALA A 86 24.00 -6.89 -2.63
N GLY A 87 24.25 -5.68 -2.14
CA GLY A 87 25.37 -4.86 -2.56
C GLY A 87 25.22 -3.40 -2.12
N ASP A 88 26.04 -2.53 -2.69
CA ASP A 88 26.06 -1.10 -2.38
C ASP A 88 26.62 -0.34 -3.58
N ASP A 89 25.72 0.23 -4.38
CA ASP A 89 26.05 0.99 -5.60
C ASP A 89 26.34 2.48 -5.33
N GLY A 90 26.19 2.93 -4.08
CA GLY A 90 26.39 4.34 -3.71
C GLY A 90 25.21 5.27 -3.99
N ASP A 91 24.16 4.84 -4.71
CA ASP A 91 23.05 5.70 -5.15
C ASP A 91 21.89 5.72 -4.13
N TYR A 92 22.18 6.25 -2.95
CA TYR A 92 21.21 6.31 -1.85
C TYR A 92 20.05 7.26 -2.13
N ALA A 93 20.28 8.31 -2.91
CA ALA A 93 19.24 9.31 -3.21
C ALA A 93 18.16 8.73 -4.12
N SER A 94 18.56 8.07 -5.23
CA SER A 94 17.61 7.40 -6.13
C SER A 94 16.91 6.23 -5.46
N THR A 95 17.64 5.47 -4.63
CA THR A 95 17.08 4.37 -3.84
C THR A 95 15.99 4.90 -2.90
N ALA A 96 16.28 5.91 -2.09
CA ALA A 96 15.31 6.45 -1.14
C ALA A 96 14.09 7.10 -1.82
N ALA A 97 14.26 7.73 -2.99
CA ALA A 97 13.15 8.27 -3.77
C ALA A 97 12.25 7.16 -4.36
N SER A 98 12.85 6.05 -4.79
CA SER A 98 12.13 4.87 -5.27
C SER A 98 11.36 4.19 -4.13
N ASP A 99 12.00 3.99 -2.97
CA ASP A 99 11.38 3.43 -1.76
C ASP A 99 10.19 4.27 -1.30
N LEU A 100 10.35 5.60 -1.26
CA LEU A 100 9.28 6.53 -0.93
C LEU A 100 8.08 6.36 -1.88
N SER A 101 8.34 6.26 -3.19
CA SER A 101 7.29 6.07 -4.20
C SER A 101 6.55 4.75 -4.02
N CYS A 102 7.28 3.66 -3.77
CA CYS A 102 6.71 2.34 -3.49
C CYS A 102 5.87 2.35 -2.21
N LEU A 103 6.40 2.89 -1.11
CA LEU A 103 5.70 2.96 0.18
C LEU A 103 4.43 3.79 0.11
N GLN A 104 4.45 4.94 -0.58
CA GLN A 104 3.25 5.76 -0.78
C GLN A 104 2.20 5.04 -1.64
N ALA A 105 2.61 4.38 -2.72
CA ALA A 105 1.70 3.61 -3.57
C ALA A 105 1.06 2.43 -2.82
N LEU A 106 1.86 1.68 -2.05
CA LEU A 106 1.38 0.58 -1.21
C LEU A 106 0.43 1.09 -0.14
N SER A 107 0.80 2.17 0.56
CA SER A 107 -0.05 2.79 1.57
C SER A 107 -1.41 3.20 1.02
N ARG A 108 -1.44 3.93 -0.09
CA ARG A 108 -2.70 4.33 -0.74
C ARG A 108 -3.53 3.12 -1.14
N ARG A 109 -2.92 2.13 -1.80
CA ARG A 109 -3.63 0.93 -2.29
C ARG A 109 -4.25 0.12 -1.16
N ILE A 110 -3.50 -0.08 -0.08
CA ILE A 110 -3.92 -0.88 1.07
C ILE A 110 -4.99 -0.14 1.88
N HIS A 111 -4.79 1.16 2.16
CA HIS A 111 -5.77 1.96 2.88
C HIS A 111 -7.02 2.27 2.06
N TYR A 112 -7.00 2.08 0.74
CA TYR A 112 -8.21 2.10 -0.08
C TYR A 112 -9.26 1.06 0.39
N GLY A 113 -8.84 0.07 1.18
CA GLY A 113 -9.74 -0.84 1.90
C GLY A 113 -10.83 -0.10 2.70
N LYS A 114 -10.58 1.12 3.21
CA LYS A 114 -11.61 1.94 3.88
C LYS A 114 -12.81 2.20 2.98
N PHE A 115 -12.55 2.59 1.73
CA PHE A 115 -13.59 2.88 0.74
C PHE A 115 -14.28 1.59 0.27
N VAL A 116 -13.51 0.52 0.06
CA VAL A 116 -14.06 -0.79 -0.31
C VAL A 116 -15.02 -1.29 0.78
N ALA A 117 -14.62 -1.21 2.05
CA ALA A 117 -15.46 -1.57 3.17
C ALA A 117 -16.71 -0.69 3.29
N GLU A 118 -16.59 0.63 3.09
CA GLU A 118 -17.76 1.53 3.08
C GLU A 118 -18.76 1.17 1.99
N ILE A 119 -18.28 0.86 0.78
CA ILE A 119 -19.15 0.45 -0.34
C ILE A 119 -19.85 -0.86 -0.01
N LYS A 120 -19.11 -1.88 0.46
CA LYS A 120 -19.68 -3.18 0.84
C LYS A 120 -20.72 -3.05 1.96
N PHE A 121 -20.43 -2.25 2.98
CA PHE A 121 -21.36 -1.99 4.08
C PHE A 121 -22.65 -1.31 3.59
N ARG A 122 -22.54 -0.34 2.67
CA ARG A 122 -23.72 0.34 2.11
C ARG A 122 -24.57 -0.56 1.23
N ASP A 123 -23.95 -1.51 0.53
CA ASP A 123 -24.62 -2.46 -0.35
C ASP A 123 -25.44 -3.49 0.46
N ALA A 124 -24.86 -4.03 1.54
CA ALA A 124 -25.48 -5.06 2.37
C ALA A 124 -25.31 -4.82 3.88
N PRO A 125 -25.91 -3.76 4.45
CA PRO A 125 -25.66 -3.38 5.86
C PRO A 125 -26.08 -4.47 6.85
N HIS A 126 -27.17 -5.19 6.55
CA HIS A 126 -27.71 -6.25 7.41
C HIS A 126 -26.76 -7.43 7.61
N ASP A 127 -25.90 -7.73 6.64
CA ASP A 127 -24.91 -8.82 6.74
C ASP A 127 -23.75 -8.42 7.66
N TYR A 128 -23.35 -7.15 7.64
CA TYR A 128 -22.21 -6.65 8.41
C TYR A 128 -22.59 -6.14 9.80
N GLU A 129 -23.82 -5.67 10.03
CA GLU A 129 -24.24 -5.13 11.33
C GLU A 129 -24.06 -6.11 12.50
N PRO A 130 -24.51 -7.37 12.44
CA PRO A 130 -24.35 -8.31 13.54
C PRO A 130 -22.89 -8.53 13.95
N PRO A 131 -21.95 -8.89 13.03
CA PRO A 131 -20.55 -9.07 13.41
C PRO A 131 -19.86 -7.76 13.82
N ILE A 132 -20.26 -6.59 13.29
CA ILE A 132 -19.71 -5.30 13.76
C ILE A 132 -20.11 -5.02 15.21
N ARG A 133 -21.38 -5.26 15.57
CA ARG A 133 -21.87 -5.05 16.95
C ARG A 133 -21.21 -6.04 17.93
N ALA A 134 -21.00 -7.28 17.49
CA ALA A 134 -20.29 -8.30 18.26
C ALA A 134 -18.76 -8.10 18.31
N LYS A 135 -18.20 -7.17 17.51
CA LYS A 135 -16.76 -6.98 17.31
C LYS A 135 -16.05 -8.25 16.82
N ASP A 136 -16.76 -9.06 16.02
CA ASP A 136 -16.26 -10.31 15.47
C ASP A 136 -15.42 -10.07 14.21
N ALA A 137 -14.11 -9.92 14.40
CA ALA A 137 -13.17 -9.68 13.32
C ALA A 137 -13.04 -10.87 12.35
N ASP A 138 -13.21 -12.09 12.86
CA ASP A 138 -13.05 -13.31 12.07
C ASP A 138 -14.24 -13.51 11.13
N GLU A 139 -15.45 -13.25 11.62
CA GLU A 139 -16.64 -13.31 10.78
C GLU A 139 -16.63 -12.21 9.70
N LEU A 140 -16.20 -10.99 10.04
CA LEU A 140 -15.97 -9.94 9.05
C LEU A 140 -14.94 -10.36 7.99
N MET A 141 -13.84 -10.98 8.40
CA MET A 141 -12.81 -11.46 7.47
C MET A 141 -13.37 -12.50 6.50
N LYS A 142 -14.21 -13.42 6.98
CA LYS A 142 -14.88 -14.42 6.12
C LYS A 142 -15.81 -13.76 5.12
N LEU A 143 -16.70 -12.85 5.58
CA LEU A 143 -17.64 -12.12 4.72
C LEU A 143 -16.93 -11.29 3.64
N LEU A 144 -15.74 -10.76 3.94
CA LEU A 144 -14.96 -9.96 3.00
C LEU A 144 -14.16 -10.78 2.00
N THR A 145 -13.96 -12.08 2.25
CA THR A 145 -13.09 -12.94 1.44
C THR A 145 -13.85 -13.53 0.26
N ASP A 146 -13.50 -13.10 -0.95
CA ASP A 146 -13.90 -13.77 -2.20
C ASP A 146 -12.66 -14.31 -2.89
N GLU A 147 -12.41 -15.61 -2.73
CA GLU A 147 -11.27 -16.29 -3.34
C GLU A 147 -11.23 -16.17 -4.87
N ARG A 148 -12.39 -16.07 -5.54
CA ARG A 148 -12.44 -15.96 -7.00
C ARG A 148 -11.89 -14.61 -7.41
N VAL A 149 -12.32 -13.54 -6.73
CA VAL A 149 -11.80 -12.19 -6.96
C VAL A 149 -10.31 -12.11 -6.65
N GLU A 150 -9.85 -12.71 -5.54
CA GLU A 150 -8.43 -12.73 -5.19
C GLU A 150 -7.58 -13.45 -6.26
N LYS A 151 -8.01 -14.64 -6.72
CA LYS A 151 -7.35 -15.37 -7.82
C LYS A 151 -7.31 -14.55 -9.11
N MET A 152 -8.39 -13.84 -9.44
CA MET A 152 -8.43 -12.94 -10.61
C MET A 152 -7.47 -11.75 -10.47
N VAL A 153 -7.38 -11.14 -9.29
CA VAL A 153 -6.45 -10.04 -9.01
C VAL A 153 -5.01 -10.51 -9.21
N LYS A 154 -4.63 -11.67 -8.64
CA LYS A 154 -3.28 -12.25 -8.78
C LYS A 154 -2.90 -12.45 -10.24
N LYS A 155 -3.74 -13.16 -11.01
CA LYS A 155 -3.53 -13.39 -12.46
C LYS A 155 -3.40 -12.09 -13.25
N ARG A 156 -4.22 -11.09 -12.93
CA ARG A 156 -4.18 -9.80 -13.63
C ARG A 156 -2.90 -9.02 -13.32
N VAL A 157 -2.45 -9.04 -12.07
CA VAL A 157 -1.21 -8.37 -11.65
C VAL A 157 0.00 -9.03 -12.30
N GLU A 158 0.06 -10.36 -12.28
CA GLU A 158 1.11 -11.12 -12.96
C GLU A 158 1.19 -10.79 -14.45
N LYS A 159 0.03 -10.79 -15.15
CA LYS A 159 -0.03 -10.39 -16.56
C LYS A 159 0.47 -8.97 -16.80
N LYS A 160 0.14 -8.02 -15.91
CA LYS A 160 0.65 -6.64 -16.01
C LYS A 160 2.16 -6.59 -15.80
N ALA A 161 2.69 -7.33 -14.82
CA ALA A 161 4.13 -7.40 -14.59
C ALA A 161 4.88 -7.99 -15.79
N ILE A 162 4.33 -9.02 -16.43
CA ILE A 162 4.86 -9.58 -17.68
C ILE A 162 4.89 -8.51 -18.79
N VAL A 163 3.83 -7.72 -18.95
CA VAL A 163 3.74 -6.71 -20.02
C VAL A 163 4.68 -5.53 -19.79
N PHE A 164 4.74 -4.99 -18.57
CA PHE A 164 5.54 -3.79 -18.26
C PHE A 164 6.99 -4.08 -17.87
N GLY A 165 7.30 -5.32 -17.48
CA GLY A 165 8.64 -5.73 -17.06
C GLY A 165 9.58 -6.08 -18.22
N GLN A 166 9.07 -6.19 -19.44
CA GLN A 166 9.84 -6.51 -20.64
C GLN A 166 10.72 -5.32 -21.07
N ASP A 167 11.95 -5.61 -21.49
CA ASP A 167 12.76 -4.62 -22.19
C ASP A 167 12.19 -4.37 -23.59
N VAL A 168 11.84 -3.12 -23.89
CA VAL A 168 11.38 -2.68 -25.21
C VAL A 168 12.61 -2.52 -26.12
N SER A 169 13.25 -3.62 -26.48
CA SER A 169 14.27 -3.63 -27.55
C SER A 169 13.67 -4.30 -28.78
N GLY A 170 13.80 -3.66 -29.95
CA GLY A 170 13.08 -4.03 -31.19
C GLY A 170 13.50 -5.35 -31.85
N SER A 171 14.12 -6.28 -31.13
CA SER A 171 14.51 -7.59 -31.61
C SER A 171 13.65 -8.67 -30.94
N ASN A 172 12.76 -9.27 -31.72
CA ASN A 172 11.85 -10.35 -31.32
C ASN A 172 12.58 -11.69 -31.08
N ASN A 173 13.66 -11.71 -30.28
CA ASN A 173 14.23 -12.97 -29.81
C ASN A 173 13.40 -13.49 -28.63
N THR A 174 12.53 -14.44 -28.93
CA THR A 174 11.55 -15.05 -28.02
C THR A 174 12.15 -15.91 -26.91
N ASP A 175 13.45 -16.20 -26.96
CA ASP A 175 14.08 -17.22 -26.11
C ASP A 175 14.75 -16.69 -24.83
N ASN A 176 14.83 -15.37 -24.62
CA ASN A 176 15.37 -14.79 -23.39
C ASN A 176 14.66 -13.49 -23.02
N LYS A 177 13.42 -13.58 -22.53
CA LYS A 177 12.72 -12.44 -21.94
C LYS A 177 13.39 -12.07 -20.62
N HIS A 178 14.30 -11.11 -20.66
CA HIS A 178 14.89 -10.52 -19.47
C HIS A 178 13.86 -9.55 -18.86
N TYR A 179 13.37 -9.86 -17.67
CA TYR A 179 12.47 -8.98 -16.91
C TYR A 179 13.28 -8.17 -15.90
N LYS A 180 12.98 -6.87 -15.78
CA LYS A 180 13.62 -6.01 -14.76
C LYS A 180 13.27 -6.44 -13.32
N VAL A 181 12.05 -6.97 -13.15
CA VAL A 181 11.55 -7.58 -11.92
C VAL A 181 10.83 -8.86 -12.31
N ASP A 182 11.10 -9.95 -11.61
CA ASP A 182 10.40 -11.22 -11.84
C ASP A 182 8.89 -11.05 -11.61
N PRO A 183 8.04 -11.32 -12.63
CA PRO A 183 6.59 -11.25 -12.48
C PRO A 183 6.01 -12.09 -11.34
N SER A 184 6.67 -13.19 -10.98
CA SER A 184 6.25 -14.07 -9.87
C SER A 184 6.35 -13.35 -8.52
N VAL A 185 7.36 -12.50 -8.34
CA VAL A 185 7.53 -11.68 -7.13
C VAL A 185 6.39 -10.67 -7.00
N VAL A 186 5.91 -10.12 -8.11
CA VAL A 186 4.77 -9.17 -8.09
C VAL A 186 3.46 -9.88 -7.75
N ALA A 187 3.24 -11.09 -8.28
CA ALA A 187 2.09 -11.91 -7.92
C ALA A 187 2.11 -12.28 -6.43
N ARG A 188 3.27 -12.71 -5.95
CA ARG A 188 3.53 -13.03 -4.54
C ARG A 188 3.30 -11.82 -3.62
N LEU A 189 3.74 -10.63 -4.05
CA LEU A 189 3.49 -9.38 -3.31
C LEU A 189 2.01 -9.16 -3.04
N TYR A 190 1.19 -9.38 -4.07
CA TYR A 190 -0.25 -9.20 -3.93
C TYR A 190 -0.90 -10.26 -3.06
N ASP A 191 -0.46 -11.51 -3.20
CA ASP A 191 -0.99 -12.64 -2.44
C ASP A 191 -0.66 -12.55 -0.95
N GLU A 192 0.62 -12.43 -0.61
CA GLU A 192 1.09 -12.55 0.77
C GLU A 192 0.85 -11.27 1.59
N TRP A 193 0.85 -10.10 0.95
CA TRP A 193 0.83 -8.83 1.68
C TRP A 193 -0.27 -7.87 1.26
N VAL A 194 -0.38 -7.48 -0.03
CA VAL A 194 -1.31 -6.40 -0.42
C VAL A 194 -2.76 -6.79 -0.15
N ILE A 195 -3.20 -7.98 -0.58
CA ILE A 195 -4.57 -8.44 -0.36
C ILE A 195 -4.85 -8.62 1.15
N PRO A 196 -4.05 -9.38 1.92
CA PRO A 196 -4.28 -9.55 3.35
C PRO A 196 -4.29 -8.24 4.14
N LEU A 197 -3.35 -7.34 3.89
CA LEU A 197 -3.30 -6.04 4.58
C LEU A 197 -4.48 -5.15 4.19
N THR A 198 -4.95 -5.20 2.94
CA THR A 198 -6.17 -4.48 2.52
C THR A 198 -7.39 -5.01 3.26
N LYS A 199 -7.56 -6.34 3.34
CA LYS A 199 -8.67 -6.95 4.10
C LYS A 199 -8.60 -6.61 5.59
N ARG A 200 -7.38 -6.55 6.16
CA ARG A 200 -7.19 -6.07 7.53
C ARG A 200 -7.71 -4.64 7.72
N VAL A 201 -7.42 -3.73 6.78
CA VAL A 201 -7.97 -2.37 6.81
C VAL A 201 -9.50 -2.39 6.70
N GLU A 202 -10.06 -3.21 5.81
CA GLU A 202 -11.52 -3.37 5.66
C GLU A 202 -12.17 -3.81 6.98
N VAL A 203 -11.62 -4.83 7.64
CA VAL A 203 -12.11 -5.31 8.95
C VAL A 203 -11.97 -4.24 10.02
N GLU A 204 -10.80 -3.61 10.15
CA GLU A 204 -10.58 -2.55 11.15
C GLU A 204 -11.54 -1.37 10.94
N TYR A 205 -11.88 -1.05 9.69
CA TYR A 205 -12.85 -0.03 9.33
C TYR A 205 -14.26 -0.42 9.75
N LEU A 206 -14.73 -1.62 9.37
CA LEU A 206 -16.08 -2.10 9.68
C LEU A 206 -16.32 -2.19 11.18
N ILE A 207 -15.33 -2.66 11.96
CA ILE A 207 -15.43 -2.72 13.43
C ILE A 207 -15.76 -1.35 14.06
N ARG A 208 -15.37 -0.24 13.41
CA ARG A 208 -15.60 1.14 13.89
C ARG A 208 -16.69 1.86 13.10
N ARG A 209 -17.45 1.15 12.27
CA ARG A 209 -18.40 1.75 11.34
C ARG A 209 -19.73 2.18 11.98
N LEU A 210 -20.11 1.56 13.10
CA LEU A 210 -21.34 1.86 13.84
C LEU A 210 -21.11 2.72 15.11
N ASN A 211 -19.86 3.09 15.38
CA ASN A 211 -19.44 3.82 16.58
C ASN A 211 -19.03 5.25 16.25
#